data_AF-A0A1V5RT55-F1
#
_entry.id   AF-A0A1V5RT55-F1
#
_cell.length_a   1.000
_cell.length_b   1.000
_cell.length_c   1.000
_cell.angle_alpha   90.00
_cell.angle_beta   90.00
_cell.angle_gamma   90.00
#
_symmetry.space_group_name_H-M   'P 1'
#
loop_
_entity.id
_entity.type
_entity.pdbx_description
1 polymer ?
#
loop_
_entity_poly.entity_id
_entity_poly.type
_entity_poly.pdbx_seq_one_letter_code
_entity_poly.pdbx_strand_id
1 'polypeptide(L)' 'MNEPAFSWVRALEQGTLTLMQMESLQAMVDSGEADSLLDAARRLDFEATHRAGGEPGPQAY' A
#
# COMPACT_ATOMS: atom_id res chain seq x y z
N MET A 1 -16.37 2.27 -14.86
CA MET A 1 -15.76 1.03 -14.35
C MET A 1 -14.95 1.46 -13.13
N ASN A 2 -15.28 0.97 -11.93
CA ASN A 2 -14.47 1.24 -10.75
C ASN A 2 -13.31 0.25 -10.80
N GLU A 3 -12.17 0.65 -11.35
CA GLU A 3 -10.95 -0.14 -11.21
C GLU A 3 -10.68 -0.32 -9.71
N PRO A 4 -10.47 -1.56 -9.22
CA PRO A 4 -10.17 -1.75 -7.82
C PRO A 4 -8.88 -0.99 -7.50
N ALA A 5 -8.91 -0.20 -6.42
CA ALA A 5 -7.73 0.51 -5.96
C ALA A 5 -6.56 -0.48 -5.81
N PHE A 6 -5.37 -0.06 -6.22
CA PHE A 6 -4.18 -0.90 -6.14
C PHE A 6 -3.94 -1.33 -4.69
N SER A 7 -3.89 -2.65 -4.46
CA SER A 7 -3.59 -3.22 -3.15
C SER A 7 -2.19 -3.82 -3.12
N TRP A 8 -1.32 -3.26 -2.29
CA TRP A 8 0.05 -3.74 -2.06
C TRP A 8 0.05 -5.17 -1.51
N VAL A 9 -0.89 -5.49 -0.62
CA VAL A 9 -1.03 -6.83 -0.04
C VAL A 9 -1.35 -7.85 -1.13
N ARG A 10 -2.34 -7.56 -1.97
CA ARG A 10 -2.71 -8.45 -3.08
C ARG A 10 -1.59 -8.60 -4.10
N ALA A 11 -0.89 -7.51 -4.42
CA ALA A 11 0.22 -7.56 -5.37
C ALA A 11 1.38 -8.41 -4.82
N LEU A 12 1.65 -8.35 -3.51
CA LEU A 12 2.63 -9.21 -2.85
C LEU A 12 2.19 -10.69 -2.90
N GLU A 13 0.95 -10.99 -2.54
CA GLU A 13 0.41 -12.36 -2.54
C GLU A 13 0.36 -12.99 -3.93
N GLN A 14 0.11 -12.18 -4.96
CA GLN A 14 0.08 -12.61 -6.36
C GLN A 14 1.46 -12.62 -7.01
N GLY A 15 2.49 -12.09 -6.34
CA GLY A 15 3.83 -11.93 -6.91
C GLY A 15 3.88 -10.98 -8.10
N THR A 16 2.94 -10.04 -8.19
CA THR A 16 2.82 -9.07 -9.30
C THR A 16 3.49 -7.73 -8.99
N LEU A 17 4.15 -7.61 -7.83
CA LEU A 17 4.94 -6.44 -7.48
C LEU A 17 6.08 -6.24 -8.49
N THR A 18 6.23 -4.99 -8.92
CA THR A 18 7.40 -4.58 -9.70
C THR A 18 8.65 -4.56 -8.81
N LEU A 19 9.84 -4.59 -9.43
CA LEU A 19 11.12 -4.50 -8.72
C LEU A 19 11.18 -3.30 -7.76
N MET A 20 10.82 -2.11 -8.26
CA MET A 20 10.76 -0.88 -7.45
C MET A 20 9.82 -1.02 -6.24
N GLN A 21 8.65 -1.65 -6.42
CA GLN A 21 7.70 -1.87 -5.33
C GLN A 21 8.24 -2.87 -4.30
N MET A 22 8.91 -3.93 -4.76
CA MET A 22 9.57 -4.87 -3.86
C MET A 22 10.72 -4.22 -3.10
N GLU A 23 11.47 -3.32 -3.73
CA GLU A 23 12.54 -2.55 -3.07
C GLU A 23 11.96 -1.61 -2.01
N SER A 24 10.83 -0.95 -2.26
CA SER A 24 10.14 -0.14 -1.23
C SER A 24 9.74 -0.98 -0.01
N LEU A 25 9.18 -2.17 -0.22
CA LEU A 25 8.81 -3.06 0.89
C LEU A 25 10.03 -3.53 1.67
N GLN A 26 11.12 -3.89 0.98
CA GLN A 26 12.37 -4.29 1.61
C GLN A 26 13.01 -3.16 2.40
N ALA A 27 12.99 -1.92 1.88
CA ALA A 27 13.52 -0.76 2.57
C ALA A 27 12.82 -0.48 3.90
N MET A 28 11.49 -0.69 3.97
CA MET A 28 10.74 -0.56 5.23
C MET A 28 11.11 -1.64 6.24
N VAL A 29 11.33 -2.88 5.79
CA VAL A 29 11.75 -3.98 6.67
C VAL A 29 13.18 -3.75 7.17
N ASP A 30 14.08 -3.33 6.29
CA ASP A 30 15.47 -3.01 6.63
C ASP A 30 15.57 -1.82 7.61
N SER A 31 14.72 -0.80 7.42
CA SER A 31 14.64 0.36 8.32
C SER A 31 13.98 0.04 9.67
N GLY A 32 13.38 -1.16 9.82
CA GLY A 32 12.65 -1.56 11.02
C GLY A 32 11.26 -0.93 11.16
N GLU A 33 10.75 -0.29 10.11
CA GLU A 33 9.38 0.26 10.07
C GLU A 33 8.32 -0.85 9.96
N ALA A 34 8.72 -1.99 9.40
CA ALA A 34 7.90 -3.18 9.27
C ALA A 34 8.67 -4.43 9.72
N ASP A 35 7.96 -5.35 10.37
CA ASP A 35 8.55 -6.63 10.83
C ASP A 35 8.74 -7.63 9.67
N SER A 36 8.00 -7.44 8.57
CA SER A 36 8.00 -8.34 7.42
C SER A 36 7.48 -7.63 6.16
N LEU A 37 7.76 -8.19 4.97
CA LEU A 37 7.26 -7.65 3.69
C LEU A 37 5.72 -7.54 3.67
N LEU A 38 5.03 -8.48 4.31
CA LEU A 38 3.57 -8.44 4.45
C LEU A 38 3.11 -7.29 5.35
N ASP A 39 3.83 -6.97 6.42
CA ASP A 39 3.52 -5.84 7.29
C ASP A 39 3.76 -4.51 6.56
N ALA A 40 4.88 -4.40 5.84
CA ALA A 40 5.18 -3.26 4.98
C ALA A 40 4.09 -3.04 3.92
N ALA A 41 3.64 -4.13 3.28
CA ALA A 41 2.59 -4.07 2.27
C ALA A 41 1.27 -3.58 2.88
N ARG A 42 0.88 -4.06 4.07
CA ARG A 42 -0.33 -3.60 4.76
C ARG A 42 -0.28 -2.12 5.13
N ARG A 43 0.88 -1.63 5.57
CA ARG A 43 1.10 -0.21 5.86
C ARG A 43 0.94 0.65 4.62
N LEU A 44 1.62 0.31 3.52
CA LEU A 44 1.52 1.05 2.26
C LEU A 44 0.11 0.96 1.64
N ASP A 45 -0.57 -0.18 1.78
CA ASP A 45 -1.97 -0.36 1.36
C ASP A 45 -2.90 0.58 2.11
N PHE A 46 -2.70 0.67 3.43
CA PHE A 46 -3.44 1.60 4.29
C PHE A 46 -3.14 3.05 3.93
N GLU A 47 -1.87 3.43 3.77
CA GLU A 47 -1.47 4.78 3.36
C GLU A 47 -2.02 5.15 1.98
N ALA A 48 -2.00 4.22 1.03
CA ALA A 48 -2.55 4.44 -0.32
C ALA A 48 -4.07 4.66 -0.26
N THR A 49 -4.79 3.88 0.54
CA THR A 49 -6.24 4.02 0.74
C THR A 49 -6.58 5.32 1.47
N HIS A 50 -5.79 5.69 2.49
CA HIS A 50 -6.00 6.89 3.28
C HIS A 50 -5.61 8.17 2.53
N ARG A 51 -4.60 8.11 1.65
CA ARG A 51 -4.22 9.21 0.75
C ARG A 51 -5.16 9.31 -0.46
N ALA A 52 -5.72 8.20 -0.94
CA ALA A 52 -6.78 8.20 -1.95
C ALA A 52 -8.12 8.75 -1.41
N GLY A 53 -8.35 8.69 -0.09
CA GLY A 53 -9.43 9.41 0.60
C GLY A 53 -9.13 10.89 0.90
N GLY A 54 -8.05 11.43 0.33
CA GLY A 54 -7.49 12.75 0.60
C GLY A 54 -8.12 13.93 -0.15
N GLU A 55 -9.41 13.86 -0.48
CA GLU A 55 -10.24 15.06 -0.45
C GLU A 55 -11.30 14.82 0.63
N PRO A 56 -11.33 15.58 1.74
CA PRO A 56 -12.61 15.89 2.32
C PRO A 56 -13.35 16.73 1.27
N GLY A 57 -13.95 16.06 0.27
CA GLY A 57 -15.11 16.65 -0.39
C GLY A 57 -16.04 17.10 0.75
N PRO A 58 -16.59 18.32 0.70
CA PRO A 58 -17.43 18.82 1.78
C PRO A 58 -18.44 17.71 2.12
N GLN A 59 -18.31 17.16 3.33
CA GLN A 59 -19.28 16.20 3.84
C GLN A 59 -20.62 16.93 3.78
N ALA A 60 -21.45 16.58 2.81
CA ALA A 60 -22.81 17.03 2.78
C ALA A 60 -23.49 16.41 4.01
N TYR A 61 -23.75 17.26 5.00
CA TYR A 61 -24.72 17.02 6.05
C TYR A 61 -25.88 17.99 5.85
#